data_AF-A0A7C2WGZ0-F1
#
_entry.id   AF-A0A7C2WGZ0-F1
#
_cell.length_a   1.000
_cell.length_b   1.000
_cell.length_c   1.000
_cell.angle_alpha   90.00
_cell.angle_beta   90.00
_cell.angle_gamma   90.00
#
_symmetry.space_group_name_H-M   'P 1'
#
loop_
_entity.id
_entity.type
_entity.pdbx_description
1 polymer ?
#
loop_
_entity_poly.entity_id
_entity_poly.type
_entity_poly.pdbx_seq_one_letter_code
_entity_poly.pdbx_strand_id
1 'polypeptide(L)'
;MNLQDFKEKALTQFTQEITDLFFCYIEDDEDLMHDYLRVIGREGDLDTTNQKLGEAVKSWFKLENGEINREPMSKLIESYTEHIKS
;
A
#
# COMPACT_ATOMS: atom_id res chain seq x y z
N MET A 1 28.46 -4.80 -5.15
CA MET A 1 27.06 -4.89 -5.59
C MET A 1 27.07 -5.08 -7.09
N ASN A 2 26.54 -6.23 -7.55
CA ASN A 2 26.33 -6.50 -8.97
C ASN A 2 24.85 -6.23 -9.35
N LEU A 3 24.48 -6.42 -10.62
CA LEU A 3 23.12 -6.19 -11.10
C LEU A 3 22.07 -7.08 -10.41
N GLN A 4 22.41 -8.33 -10.11
CA GLN A 4 21.51 -9.25 -9.41
C GLN A 4 21.22 -8.76 -8.00
N ASP A 5 22.26 -8.42 -7.23
CA ASP A 5 22.13 -7.90 -5.87
C ASP A 5 21.29 -6.61 -5.85
N PHE A 6 21.49 -5.72 -6.84
CA PHE A 6 20.73 -4.47 -6.95
C PHE A 6 19.24 -4.74 -7.21
N LYS A 7 18.91 -5.62 -8.16
CA LYS A 7 17.51 -5.96 -8.47
C LYS A 7 16.82 -6.58 -7.26
N GLU A 8 17.46 -7.52 -6.58
CA GLU A 8 16.91 -8.18 -5.41
C GLU A 8 16.66 -7.17 -4.29
N LYS A 9 17.62 -6.31 -4.02
CA LYS A 9 17.47 -5.26 -3.01
C LYS A 9 16.33 -4.29 -3.37
N ALA A 10 16.32 -3.77 -4.60
CA ALA A 10 15.34 -2.78 -5.04
C ALA A 10 13.92 -3.35 -5.04
N LEU A 11 13.73 -4.57 -5.55
CA LEU A 11 12.42 -5.22 -5.56
C LEU A 11 11.95 -5.59 -4.15
N THR A 12 12.86 -5.97 -3.25
CA THR A 12 12.50 -6.25 -1.85
C THR A 12 11.98 -5.00 -1.17
N GLN A 13 12.72 -3.89 -1.25
CA GLN A 13 12.32 -2.61 -0.66
C GLN A 13 11.00 -2.10 -1.26
N PHE A 14 10.87 -2.14 -2.59
CA PHE A 14 9.64 -1.77 -3.27
C PHE A 14 8.45 -2.62 -2.82
N THR A 15 8.64 -3.93 -2.66
CA THR A 15 7.57 -4.84 -2.22
C THR A 15 7.17 -4.54 -0.79
N GLN A 16 8.11 -4.24 0.10
CA GLN A 16 7.82 -3.88 1.49
C GLN A 16 6.92 -2.64 1.56
N GLU A 17 7.20 -1.63 0.74
CA GLU A 17 6.50 -0.34 0.76
C GLU A 17 5.27 -0.26 -0.17
N ILE A 18 4.97 -1.32 -0.92
CA ILE A 18 3.99 -1.28 -2.03
C ILE A 18 2.59 -0.82 -1.62
N THR A 19 2.16 -1.15 -0.41
CA THR A 19 0.86 -0.72 0.12
C THR A 19 0.83 0.77 0.38
N ASP A 20 1.87 1.32 1.01
CA ASP A 20 1.99 2.76 1.24
C ASP A 20 2.09 3.53 -0.08
N LEU A 21 2.90 3.03 -1.02
CA LEU A 21 3.02 3.59 -2.37
C LEU A 21 1.68 3.59 -3.12
N PHE A 22 0.84 2.57 -2.91
CA PHE A 22 -0.50 2.53 -3.49
C PHE A 22 -1.41 3.63 -2.91
N PHE A 23 -1.36 3.88 -1.61
CA PHE A 23 -2.12 4.98 -1.00
C PHE A 23 -1.57 6.37 -1.40
N CYS A 24 -0.25 6.53 -1.53
CA CYS A 24 0.35 7.74 -2.10
C CYS A 24 -0.12 7.97 -3.54
N TYR A 25 -0.20 6.91 -4.36
CA TYR A 25 -0.71 7.01 -5.72
C TYR A 25 -2.18 7.46 -5.78
N ILE A 26 -3.02 6.99 -4.86
CA ILE A 26 -4.39 7.50 -4.72
C ILE A 26 -4.38 8.97 -4.29
N GLU A 27 -3.53 9.35 -3.33
CA GLU A 27 -3.45 10.72 -2.79
C GLU A 27 -2.98 11.74 -3.84
N ASP A 28 -2.05 11.36 -4.71
CA ASP A 28 -1.44 12.24 -5.71
C ASP A 28 -2.28 12.40 -7.00
N ASP A 29 -3.21 11.47 -7.26
CA ASP A 29 -4.10 11.51 -8.43
C ASP A 29 -5.47 12.12 -8.07
N GLU A 30 -5.82 13.24 -8.70
CA GLU A 30 -7.02 14.02 -8.36
C GLU A 30 -8.32 13.21 -8.52
N ASP A 31 -8.42 12.43 -9.59
CA ASP A 31 -9.62 11.64 -9.90
C ASP A 31 -9.76 10.48 -8.90
N LEU A 32 -8.65 9.77 -8.62
CA LEU A 32 -8.63 8.68 -7.65
C LEU A 32 -8.89 9.16 -6.23
N MET A 33 -8.32 10.31 -5.83
CA MET A 33 -8.55 10.87 -4.50
C MET A 33 -10.02 11.29 -4.33
N HIS A 34 -10.62 11.90 -5.36
CA HIS A 34 -12.04 12.24 -5.33
C HIS A 34 -12.92 10.98 -5.21
N ASP A 35 -12.65 9.94 -5.99
CA ASP A 35 -13.40 8.69 -5.93
C ASP A 35 -13.20 7.95 -4.61
N TYR A 36 -11.99 7.94 -4.06
CA TYR A 36 -11.68 7.40 -2.73
C TYR A 36 -12.49 8.10 -1.64
N LEU A 37 -12.54 9.43 -1.61
CA LEU A 37 -13.36 10.20 -0.67
C LEU A 37 -14.85 9.87 -0.81
N ARG A 38 -15.33 9.65 -2.04
CA ARG A 38 -16.71 9.26 -2.29
C ARG A 38 -17.02 7.85 -1.77
N VAL A 39 -16.09 6.91 -1.91
CA VAL A 39 -16.22 5.55 -1.36
C VAL A 39 -16.29 5.61 0.16
N ILE A 40 -15.35 6.32 0.82
CA ILE A 40 -15.37 6.48 2.28
C ILE A 40 -16.67 7.13 2.75
N GLY A 41 -17.10 8.21 2.08
CA GLY A 41 -18.35 8.90 2.43
C GLY A 41 -19.60 8.02 2.30
N ARG A 42 -19.55 6.94 1.51
CA ARG A 42 -20.65 5.97 1.36
C ARG A 42 -20.58 4.83 2.36
N GLU A 43 -19.39 4.26 2.56
CA GLU A 43 -19.19 3.12 3.47
C GLU A 43 -19.27 3.55 4.94
N GLY A 44 -18.89 4.80 5.24
CA GLY A 44 -18.96 5.37 6.60
C GLY A 44 -17.91 4.81 7.57
N ASP A 45 -16.96 4.01 7.08
CA ASP A 45 -15.90 3.38 7.85
C ASP A 45 -14.58 3.46 7.09
N LEU A 46 -13.71 4.38 7.51
CA LEU A 46 -12.39 4.63 6.93
C LEU A 46 -11.48 3.42 7.12
N ASP A 47 -11.42 2.87 8.34
CA ASP A 47 -10.49 1.80 8.71
C ASP A 47 -10.80 0.53 7.94
N THR A 48 -12.07 0.13 7.88
CA THR A 48 -12.50 -1.04 7.11
C THR A 48 -12.26 -0.85 5.61
N THR A 49 -12.47 0.35 5.08
CA THR A 49 -12.22 0.66 3.66
C THR A 49 -10.73 0.51 3.34
N ASN A 50 -9.87 1.12 4.15
CA ASN A 50 -8.42 1.07 3.98
C ASN A 50 -7.87 -0.34 4.15
N GLN A 51 -8.39 -1.11 5.11
CA GLN A 51 -8.01 -2.51 5.28
C GLN A 51 -8.34 -3.34 4.03
N LYS A 52 -9.54 -3.18 3.46
CA LYS A 52 -9.93 -3.89 2.23
C LYS A 52 -9.05 -3.51 1.04
N LEU A 53 -8.67 -2.24 0.93
CA LEU A 53 -7.76 -1.76 -0.11
C LEU A 53 -6.36 -2.36 0.05
N GLY A 54 -5.81 -2.40 1.26
CA GLY A 54 -4.53 -3.08 1.55
C GLY A 54 -4.56 -4.58 1.21
N GLU A 55 -5.63 -5.29 1.58
CA GLU A 55 -5.81 -6.70 1.21
C GLU A 55 -5.94 -6.89 -0.32
N ALA A 56 -6.51 -5.92 -1.02
CA ALA A 56 -6.56 -5.94 -2.49
C ALA A 56 -5.16 -5.82 -3.10
N VAL A 57 -4.29 -4.95 -2.58
CA VAL A 57 -2.88 -4.83 -3.01
C VAL A 57 -2.16 -6.16 -2.83
N LYS A 58 -2.21 -6.72 -1.61
CA LYS A 58 -1.60 -8.02 -1.30
C LYS A 58 -2.07 -9.13 -2.25
N SER A 59 -3.38 -9.23 -2.47
CA SER A 59 -3.98 -10.25 -3.32
C SER A 59 -3.59 -10.08 -4.78
N TRP A 60 -3.57 -8.85 -5.28
CA TRP A 60 -3.21 -8.53 -6.65
C TRP A 60 -1.76 -8.91 -6.97
N PHE A 61 -0.84 -8.60 -6.07
CA PHE A 61 0.60 -8.87 -6.23
C PHE A 61 1.06 -10.23 -5.69
N LYS A 62 0.15 -11.03 -5.11
CA LYS A 62 0.44 -12.34 -4.50
C LYS A 62 1.54 -12.25 -3.44
N LEU A 63 1.32 -11.38 -2.47
CA LEU A 63 2.27 -11.09 -1.42
C LEU A 63 1.90 -11.76 -0.10
N GLU A 64 2.89 -11.91 0.76
CA GLU A 64 2.70 -12.36 2.14
C GLU A 64 2.79 -11.19 3.12
N ASN A 65 2.24 -11.39 4.31
CA ASN A 65 2.32 -10.40 5.38
C ASN A 65 3.71 -10.42 5.99
N GLY A 66 4.36 -9.27 6.05
CA GLY A 66 5.57 -9.02 6.81
C GLY A 66 5.27 -8.31 8.12
N GLU A 67 6.07 -7.29 8.43
CA GLU A 67 5.94 -6.50 9.65
C GLU A 67 4.91 -5.36 9.50
N ILE A 68 4.47 -4.81 10.62
CA ILE A 68 3.59 -3.62 10.61
C ILE A 68 4.47 -2.37 10.64
N ASN A 69 4.33 -1.54 9.62
CA ASN A 69 4.93 -0.22 9.56
C ASN A 69 3.92 0.83 10.08
N ARG A 70 4.37 1.71 10.99
CA ARG A 70 3.56 2.75 11.65
C ARG A 70 3.97 4.18 11.29
N GLU A 71 4.82 4.32 10.29
CA GLU A 71 5.31 5.59 9.78
C GLU A 71 5.07 5.68 8.26
N PRO A 72 3.80 5.56 7.80
CA PRO A 72 3.48 5.65 6.37
C PRO A 72 3.80 7.04 5.81
N MET A 73 4.14 7.09 4.53
CA MET A 73 4.25 8.32 3.76
C MET A 73 2.87 8.89 3.41
N SER A 74 1.91 8.01 3.08
CA SER A 74 0.57 8.46 2.71
C SER A 74 -0.17 9.01 3.92
N LYS A 75 -0.91 10.10 3.71
CA LYS A 75 -1.79 10.71 4.72
C LYS A 75 -3.12 9.96 4.87
N LEU A 76 -3.37 8.96 4.01
CA LEU A 76 -4.63 8.22 3.98
C LEU A 76 -4.71 7.10 5.01
N ILE A 77 -3.57 6.68 5.56
CA ILE A 77 -3.43 5.54 6.47
C ILE A 77 -2.54 5.92 7.66
N GLU A 78 -2.75 5.27 8.81
CA GLU A 78 -1.89 5.44 10.00
C GLU A 78 -0.82 4.35 10.12
N SER A 79 -1.04 3.21 9.47
CA SER A 79 -0.11 2.09 9.42
C SER A 79 -0.45 1.17 8.24
N TYR A 80 0.51 0.33 7.84
CA TYR A 80 0.29 -0.72 6.86
C TYR A 80 1.12 -1.95 7.19
N THR A 81 0.74 -3.10 6.63
CA THR A 81 1.57 -4.30 6.67
C THR A 81 2.55 -4.24 5.51
N GLU A 82 3.85 -4.25 5.82
CA GLU A 82 4.88 -4.46 4.82
C GLU A 82 4.71 -5.84 4.20
N HIS A 83 5.09 -5.96 2.93
CA HIS A 83 4.92 -7.21 2.21
C HIS A 83 6.25 -7.85 1.85
N ILE A 84 6.23 -9.18 1.84
CA ILE A 84 7.32 -9.99 1.30
C ILE A 84 6.79 -10.80 0.11
N LYS A 85 7.69 -11.13 -0.80
CA LYS A 85 7.37 -11.98 -1.94
C LYS A 85 7.06 -13.40 -1.44
N SER A 86 5.91 -13.95 -1.87
CA SER A 86 5.54 -15.37 -1.67
C SER A 86 6.49 -16.31 -2.43
#